data_AF-J9ET76-F1
#
_entry.id   AF-J9ET76-F1
#
_cell.length_a   1.000
_cell.length_b   1.000
_cell.length_c   1.000
_cell.angle_alpha   90.00
_cell.angle_beta   90.00
_cell.angle_gamma   90.00
#
_symmetry.space_group_name_H-M   'P 1'
#
loop_
_entity.id
_entity.type
_entity.pdbx_description
1 polymer ?
#
loop_
_entity_poly.entity_id
_entity_poly.type
_entity_poly.pdbx_seq_one_letter_code
_entity_poly.pdbx_strand_id
1 'polypeptide(L)'
;MGLPIDGEYVELKTQCKELTNNFWKYKAMKWWVQSFLIGIENIVVGYRDNDGMVTYTERLKVSQLTKKAHQWSANVTFNFLYATLNRLKKLLEVSPDLIYYVLEFDPSKRCITYQTSPPISAFSFLPDWFLVHFDKS
;
A
#
# COMPACT_ATOMS: atom_id res chain seq x y z
N MET A 1 2.91 32.99 17.87
CA MET A 1 2.32 31.63 17.78
C MET A 1 3.22 30.84 16.83
N GLY A 2 4.23 30.15 17.38
CA GLY A 2 5.21 29.44 16.57
C GLY A 2 4.64 28.12 16.05
N LEU A 3 4.79 27.86 14.76
CA LEU A 3 4.55 26.53 14.21
C LEU A 3 5.58 25.56 14.81
N PRO A 4 5.18 24.35 15.26
CA PRO A 4 6.13 23.35 15.74
C PRO A 4 7.16 23.01 14.66
N ILE A 5 8.42 22.83 15.07
CA ILE A 5 9.59 22.57 14.21
C ILE A 5 9.62 21.09 13.75
N ASP A 6 8.69 20.27 14.22
CA ASP A 6 8.50 18.89 13.78
C ASP A 6 7.28 18.83 12.84
N GLY A 7 7.51 18.95 11.53
CA GLY A 7 6.44 18.89 10.54
C GLY A 7 5.80 17.50 10.50
N GLU A 8 4.49 17.43 10.74
CA GLU A 8 3.73 16.18 10.56
C GLU A 8 3.48 15.94 9.06
N TYR A 9 3.90 14.78 8.55
CA TYR A 9 3.57 14.39 7.17
C TYR A 9 2.05 14.19 7.02
N VAL A 10 1.51 14.70 5.91
CA VAL A 10 0.09 14.54 5.55
C VAL A 10 -0.02 13.95 4.14
N GLU A 11 -1.01 13.09 3.95
CA GLU A 11 -1.33 12.54 2.63
C GLU A 11 -2.33 13.45 1.92
N LEU A 12 -2.08 13.81 0.66
CA LEU A 12 -3.02 14.61 -0.14
C LEU A 12 -3.81 13.70 -1.09
N LYS A 13 -5.14 13.80 -1.05
CA LYS A 13 -6.03 13.06 -1.95
C LYS A 13 -7.07 13.97 -2.59
N THR A 14 -7.50 13.65 -3.80
CA THR A 14 -8.66 14.29 -4.42
C THR A 14 -9.83 13.32 -4.52
N GLN A 15 -11.05 13.82 -4.35
CA GLN A 15 -12.27 13.03 -4.48
C GLN A 15 -13.35 13.82 -5.22
N CYS A 16 -14.02 13.15 -6.16
CA CYS A 16 -15.22 13.70 -6.81
C CYS A 16 -16.42 13.40 -5.91
N LYS A 17 -17.16 14.45 -5.51
CA LYS A 17 -18.33 14.40 -4.60
C LYS A 17 -18.01 13.85 -3.20
N GLU A 18 -19.00 13.81 -2.32
CA GLU A 18 -18.84 13.37 -0.93
C GLU A 18 -18.39 11.90 -0.78
N LEU A 19 -17.94 11.56 0.43
CA LEU A 19 -17.53 10.19 0.83
C LEU A 19 -18.76 9.28 1.01
N THR A 20 -19.36 8.87 -0.10
CA THR A 20 -20.51 7.96 -0.15
C THR A 20 -20.12 6.48 0.03
N ASN A 21 -21.09 5.58 0.08
CA ASN A 21 -20.87 4.13 0.25
C ASN A 21 -19.85 3.52 -0.71
N ASN A 22 -19.77 4.00 -1.96
CA ASN A 22 -18.79 3.52 -2.93
C ASN A 22 -17.35 3.90 -2.54
N PHE A 23 -17.15 5.07 -1.94
CA PHE A 23 -15.84 5.46 -1.40
C PHE A 23 -15.41 4.49 -0.30
N TRP A 24 -16.28 4.23 0.69
CA TRP A 24 -15.98 3.36 1.82
C TRP A 24 -15.69 1.92 1.41
N LYS A 25 -16.41 1.42 0.40
CA LYS A 25 -16.24 0.06 -0.12
C LYS A 25 -14.96 -0.13 -0.94
N TYR A 26 -14.60 0.81 -1.82
CA TYR A 26 -13.57 0.58 -2.85
C TYR A 26 -12.31 1.43 -2.72
N LYS A 27 -12.37 2.59 -2.05
CA LYS A 27 -11.28 3.58 -2.03
C LYS A 27 -10.68 3.78 -0.65
N ALA A 28 -11.51 3.75 0.40
CA ALA A 28 -11.09 3.95 1.78
C ALA A 28 -10.00 2.96 2.23
N MET A 29 -10.12 1.66 1.87
CA MET A 29 -9.07 0.67 2.19
C MET A 29 -7.72 1.05 1.58
N LYS A 30 -7.70 1.52 0.32
CA LYS A 30 -6.46 1.90 -0.37
C LYS A 30 -5.80 3.09 0.31
N TRP A 31 -6.59 4.10 0.66
CA TRP A 31 -6.09 5.27 1.41
C TRP A 31 -5.58 4.87 2.79
N TRP A 32 -6.27 3.95 3.45
CA TRP A 32 -5.86 3.44 4.75
C TRP A 32 -4.53 2.70 4.66
N VAL A 33 -4.41 1.68 3.79
CA VAL A 33 -3.16 0.90 3.65
C VAL A 33 -1.98 1.82 3.31
N GLN A 34 -2.14 2.73 2.35
CA GLN A 34 -1.06 3.65 1.95
C GLN A 34 -0.57 4.50 3.12
N SER A 35 -1.48 5.13 3.87
CA SER A 35 -1.13 6.05 4.94
C SER A 35 -0.65 5.30 6.19
N PHE A 36 -1.32 4.19 6.53
CA PHE A 36 -1.04 3.39 7.72
C PHE A 36 0.36 2.77 7.68
N LEU A 37 0.78 2.21 6.54
CA LEU A 37 2.07 1.52 6.43
C LEU A 37 3.28 2.45 6.60
N ILE A 38 3.12 3.75 6.32
CA ILE A 38 4.18 4.75 6.45
C ILE A 38 3.98 5.68 7.66
N GLY A 39 2.99 5.40 8.52
CA GLY A 39 2.77 6.16 9.76
C GLY A 39 2.15 7.55 9.58
N ILE A 40 1.48 7.84 8.47
CA ILE A 40 0.71 9.09 8.30
C ILE A 40 -0.59 8.99 9.09
N GLU A 41 -0.90 10.01 9.89
CA GLU A 41 -2.14 10.05 10.69
C GLU A 41 -3.27 10.85 10.03
N ASN A 42 -2.94 11.78 9.13
CA ASN A 42 -3.87 12.73 8.54
C ASN A 42 -3.84 12.73 7.01
N ILE A 43 -5.04 12.69 6.43
CA ILE A 43 -5.28 12.86 4.98
C ILE A 43 -5.99 14.19 4.78
N VAL A 44 -5.51 15.03 3.87
CA VAL A 44 -6.24 16.20 3.39
C VAL A 44 -6.90 15.84 2.07
N VAL A 45 -8.23 15.91 2.05
CA VAL A 45 -9.07 15.58 0.90
C VAL A 45 -9.51 16.86 0.22
N GLY A 46 -9.09 17.08 -1.02
CA GLY A 46 -9.65 18.09 -1.91
C GLY A 46 -10.87 17.54 -2.64
N TYR A 47 -12.05 18.09 -2.38
CA TYR A 47 -13.26 17.73 -3.09
C TYR A 47 -13.38 18.56 -4.35
N ARG A 48 -13.42 17.88 -5.49
CA ARG A 48 -13.50 18.52 -6.79
C ARG A 48 -14.86 18.36 -7.45
N ASP A 49 -15.25 19.38 -8.19
CA ASP A 49 -16.42 19.36 -9.07
C ASP A 49 -16.14 18.58 -10.38
N ASN A 50 -17.10 18.64 -11.30
CA ASN A 50 -17.00 17.99 -12.60
C ASN A 50 -16.07 18.73 -13.58
N ASP A 51 -15.79 20.01 -13.33
CA ASP A 51 -14.83 20.82 -14.11
C ASP A 51 -13.39 20.60 -13.62
N GLY A 52 -13.22 19.80 -12.56
CA GLY A 52 -11.92 19.42 -12.00
C GLY A 52 -11.40 20.40 -10.95
N MET A 53 -12.19 21.40 -10.57
CA MET A 53 -11.79 22.43 -9.62
C MET A 53 -12.07 21.96 -8.19
N VAL A 54 -11.09 22.10 -7.30
CA VAL A 54 -11.27 21.80 -5.87
C VAL A 54 -12.11 22.91 -5.24
N THR A 55 -13.31 22.58 -4.77
CA THR A 55 -14.25 23.54 -4.21
C THR A 55 -14.10 23.69 -2.69
N TYR A 56 -13.65 22.64 -2.00
CA TYR A 56 -13.31 22.70 -0.58
C TYR A 56 -12.37 21.56 -0.16
N THR A 57 -11.80 21.67 1.04
CA THR A 57 -10.92 20.66 1.63
C THR A 57 -11.42 20.18 2.99
N GLU A 58 -11.21 18.91 3.28
CA GLU A 58 -11.47 18.32 4.60
C GLU A 58 -10.24 17.58 5.11
N ARG A 59 -9.98 17.65 6.42
CA ARG A 59 -8.99 16.80 7.07
C ARG A 59 -9.66 15.54 7.62
N LEU A 60 -9.22 14.39 7.14
CA LEU A 60 -9.69 13.08 7.56
C LEU A 60 -8.57 12.36 8.31
N LYS A 61 -8.84 11.89 9.53
CA LYS A 61 -7.89 11.04 10.25
C LYS A 61 -7.88 9.64 9.65
N VAL A 62 -6.70 9.03 9.51
CA VAL A 62 -6.56 7.66 8.99
C VAL A 62 -7.35 6.65 9.84
N SER A 63 -7.45 6.88 11.16
CA SER A 63 -8.27 6.05 12.05
C SER A 63 -9.79 6.14 11.79
N GLN A 64 -10.28 7.19 11.12
CA GLN A 64 -11.68 7.28 10.72
C GLN A 64 -11.99 6.35 9.54
N LEU A 65 -10.99 6.01 8.71
CA LEU A 65 -11.17 5.13 7.55
C LEU A 65 -11.64 3.73 7.96
N THR A 66 -11.04 3.19 9.02
CA THR A 66 -11.34 1.86 9.54
C THR A 66 -12.60 1.83 10.40
N LYS A 67 -12.93 2.94 11.08
CA LYS A 67 -14.14 3.06 11.91
C LYS A 67 -15.43 3.15 11.09
N LYS A 68 -15.37 3.82 9.93
CA LYS A 68 -16.55 4.06 9.07
C LYS A 68 -16.74 2.99 7.99
N ALA A 69 -15.72 2.17 7.71
CA ALA A 69 -15.83 1.10 6.73
C ALA A 69 -16.56 -0.13 7.29
N HIS A 70 -17.52 -0.65 6.54
CA HIS A 70 -18.25 -1.87 6.89
C HIS A 70 -17.90 -3.07 5.99
N GLN A 71 -17.35 -2.82 4.80
CA GLN A 71 -17.08 -3.85 3.79
C GLN A 71 -15.69 -4.48 3.92
N TRP A 72 -14.85 -3.95 4.81
CA TRP A 72 -13.51 -4.46 5.09
C TRP A 72 -13.10 -4.12 6.51
N SER A 73 -12.10 -4.81 7.03
CA SER A 73 -11.55 -4.54 8.37
C SER A 73 -10.03 -4.42 8.32
N ALA A 74 -9.50 -3.48 9.09
CA ALA A 74 -8.05 -3.27 9.22
C ALA A 74 -7.32 -4.54 9.64
N ASN A 75 -7.88 -5.29 10.59
CA ASN A 75 -7.29 -6.52 11.08
C ASN A 75 -7.20 -7.60 9.99
N VAL A 76 -8.27 -7.83 9.22
CA VAL A 76 -8.25 -8.81 8.13
C VAL A 76 -7.27 -8.38 7.03
N THR A 77 -7.29 -7.12 6.64
CA THR A 77 -6.39 -6.58 5.61
C THR A 77 -4.92 -6.68 6.03
N PHE A 78 -4.59 -6.30 7.27
CA PHE A 78 -3.22 -6.35 7.77
C PHE A 78 -2.72 -7.79 8.00
N ASN A 79 -3.56 -8.66 8.56
CA ASN A 79 -3.18 -10.06 8.78
C ASN A 79 -2.96 -10.80 7.46
N PHE A 80 -3.71 -10.46 6.40
CA PHE A 80 -3.43 -10.97 5.07
C PHE A 80 -2.05 -10.55 4.58
N LEU A 81 -1.72 -9.25 4.63
CA LEU A 81 -0.39 -8.73 4.27
C LEU A 81 0.72 -9.42 5.08
N TYR A 82 0.55 -9.51 6.40
CA TYR A 82 1.51 -10.16 7.28
C TYR A 82 1.71 -11.63 6.93
N ALA A 83 0.63 -12.39 6.71
CA ALA A 83 0.70 -13.80 6.33
C ALA A 83 1.45 -13.98 4.99
N THR A 84 1.17 -13.12 4.01
CA THR A 84 1.86 -13.11 2.71
C THR A 84 3.36 -12.85 2.86
N LEU A 85 3.74 -11.77 3.56
CA LEU A 85 5.15 -11.42 3.76
C LEU A 85 5.90 -12.47 4.57
N ASN A 86 5.28 -13.03 5.60
CA ASN A 86 5.87 -14.12 6.38
C ASN A 86 6.06 -15.40 5.55
N ARG A 87 5.13 -15.70 4.65
CA ARG A 87 5.29 -16.82 3.70
C ARG A 87 6.45 -16.55 2.74
N LEU A 88 6.54 -15.34 2.18
CA LEU A 88 7.64 -14.96 1.29
C LEU A 88 8.99 -15.05 2.00
N LYS A 89 9.09 -14.53 3.22
CA LYS A 89 10.30 -14.62 4.05
C LYS A 89 10.78 -16.07 4.19
N LYS A 90 9.88 -16.97 4.61
CA LYS A 90 10.21 -18.41 4.79
C LYS A 90 10.62 -19.08 3.48
N LEU A 91 10.07 -18.66 2.33
CA LEU A 91 10.49 -19.17 1.02
C LEU A 91 11.92 -18.71 0.70
N LEU A 92 12.23 -17.44 0.93
CA LEU A 92 13.54 -16.85 0.65
C LEU A 92 14.65 -17.39 1.58
N GLU A 93 14.34 -17.73 2.83
CA GLU A 93 15.32 -18.27 3.80
C GLU A 93 15.99 -19.59 3.36
N VAL A 94 15.32 -20.38 2.53
CA VAL A 94 15.82 -21.68 2.03
C VAL A 94 16.14 -21.66 0.53
N SER A 95 16.10 -20.49 -0.07
CA SER A 95 16.30 -20.29 -1.49
C SER A 95 17.76 -20.01 -1.82
N PRO A 96 18.26 -20.41 -3.01
CA PRO A 96 19.54 -19.92 -3.51
C PRO A 96 19.53 -18.40 -3.69
N ASP A 97 20.72 -17.80 -3.64
CA ASP A 97 20.90 -16.38 -3.94
C ASP A 97 20.45 -16.06 -5.38
N LEU A 98 19.96 -14.83 -5.56
CA LEU A 98 19.51 -14.29 -6.84
C LEU A 98 18.38 -15.06 -7.53
N ILE A 99 17.61 -15.87 -6.79
CA ILE A 99 16.33 -16.38 -7.29
C ILE A 99 15.23 -15.33 -7.17
N TYR A 100 14.37 -15.27 -8.18
CA TYR A 100 13.20 -14.38 -8.19
C TYR A 100 11.93 -15.18 -7.98
N TYR A 101 11.02 -14.67 -7.14
CA TYR A 101 9.68 -15.21 -6.96
C TYR A 101 8.66 -14.23 -7.53
N VAL A 102 7.85 -14.70 -8.47
CA VAL A 102 6.71 -13.94 -9.01
C VAL A 102 5.47 -14.38 -8.25
N LEU A 103 4.88 -13.45 -7.50
CA LEU A 103 3.64 -13.68 -6.75
C LEU A 103 2.46 -13.18 -7.57
N GLU A 104 1.45 -14.01 -7.73
CA GLU A 104 0.21 -13.68 -8.44
C GLU A 104 -0.98 -13.91 -7.52
N PHE A 105 -1.92 -12.98 -7.50
CA PHE A 105 -3.19 -13.17 -6.79
C PHE A 105 -4.21 -13.77 -7.75
N ASP A 106 -4.73 -14.95 -7.43
CA ASP A 106 -5.83 -15.61 -8.16
C ASP A 106 -7.17 -15.19 -7.52
N PRO A 107 -7.98 -14.33 -8.18
CA PRO A 107 -9.24 -13.85 -7.61
C PRO A 107 -10.31 -14.94 -7.48
N SER A 108 -10.24 -15.98 -8.32
CA SER A 108 -11.19 -17.09 -8.34
C SER A 108 -10.97 -18.00 -7.13
N LYS A 109 -9.70 -18.26 -6.80
CA LYS A 109 -9.30 -19.06 -5.63
C LYS A 109 -9.11 -18.24 -4.37
N ARG A 110 -9.08 -16.91 -4.48
CA ARG A 110 -8.82 -15.96 -3.40
C ARG A 110 -7.53 -16.27 -2.65
N CYS A 111 -6.49 -16.65 -3.38
CA CYS A 111 -5.20 -17.00 -2.82
C CYS A 111 -4.06 -16.38 -3.63
N ILE A 112 -2.87 -16.38 -3.04
CA ILE A 112 -1.64 -16.01 -3.74
C ILE A 112 -0.97 -17.29 -4.20
N THR A 113 -0.70 -17.39 -5.49
CA THR A 113 0.19 -18.37 -6.09
C THR A 113 1.58 -17.75 -6.28
N TYR A 114 2.59 -18.59 -6.43
CA TYR A 114 3.92 -18.13 -6.76
C TYR A 114 4.64 -19.11 -7.68
N GLN A 115 5.55 -18.56 -8.49
CA GLN A 115 6.46 -19.32 -9.34
C GLN A 115 7.87 -18.74 -9.23
N THR A 116 8.88 -19.58 -9.45
CA THR A 116 10.27 -19.14 -9.53
C THR A 116 10.57 -18.59 -10.93
N SER A 117 11.45 -17.61 -10.99
CA SER A 117 11.95 -17.04 -12.24
C SER A 117 13.48 -17.00 -12.20
N PRO A 118 14.16 -17.33 -13.32
CA PRO A 118 15.61 -17.32 -13.38
C PRO A 118 16.17 -15.90 -13.25
N PRO A 119 17.46 -15.76 -12.87
CA PRO A 119 18.08 -14.45 -12.64
C PRO A 119 18.11 -13.53 -13.86
N ILE A 120 18.10 -14.09 -15.07
CA ILE A 120 18.01 -13.35 -16.34
C ILE A 120 16.61 -13.57 -16.90
N SER A 121 15.68 -12.67 -16.57
CA SER A 121 14.30 -12.72 -17.03
C SER A 121 13.69 -11.32 -17.10
N ALA A 122 12.48 -11.21 -17.65
CA ALA A 122 11.71 -9.97 -17.61
C ALA A 122 11.28 -9.55 -16.18
N PHE A 123 11.44 -10.43 -15.20
CA PHE A 123 11.09 -10.18 -13.79
C PHE A 123 12.29 -9.81 -12.93
N SER A 124 13.49 -9.85 -13.49
CA SER A 124 14.71 -9.43 -12.81
C SER A 124 14.68 -7.91 -12.58
N PHE A 125 14.78 -7.49 -11.32
CA PHE A 125 14.68 -6.06 -10.95
C PHE A 125 15.91 -5.52 -10.24
N LEU A 126 16.86 -6.37 -9.83
CA LEU A 126 18.11 -5.91 -9.24
C LEU A 126 19.09 -5.54 -10.37
N PRO A 127 19.55 -4.28 -10.44
CA PRO A 127 20.48 -3.86 -11.48
C PRO A 127 21.92 -4.35 -11.20
N ASP A 128 22.72 -4.50 -12.25
CA ASP A 128 24.11 -5.01 -12.15
C ASP A 128 24.96 -4.26 -11.13
N TRP A 129 24.84 -2.93 -11.07
CA TRP A 129 25.61 -2.12 -10.12
C TRP A 129 25.29 -2.47 -8.65
N PHE A 130 24.05 -2.87 -8.36
CA PHE A 130 23.64 -3.26 -7.01
C PHE A 130 24.23 -4.62 -6.67
N LEU A 131 24.14 -5.57 -7.61
CA LEU A 131 24.72 -6.90 -7.45
C LEU A 131 26.24 -6.81 -7.21
N VAL A 132 26.96 -6.06 -8.05
CA VAL A 132 28.41 -5.85 -7.92
C VAL A 132 28.79 -5.19 -6.58
N HIS A 133 27.92 -4.33 -6.03
CA HIS A 133 28.17 -3.71 -4.72
C HIS A 133 28.10 -4.72 -3.57
N PHE A 134 27.11 -5.63 -3.60
CA PHE A 134 26.86 -6.57 -2.50
C PHE A 134 27.57 -7.93 -2.66
N ASP A 135 27.98 -8.32 -3.87
CA ASP A 135 28.74 -9.55 -4.16
C ASP A 135 30.20 -9.51 -3.64
N LYS A 136 30.68 -8.33 -3.24
CA LYS A 136 32.05 -8.13 -2.70
C LYS A 136 32.17 -8.39 -1.18
N SER A 137 31.18 -9.04 -0.56
CA SER A 137 31.10 -9.27 0.89
C SER A 137 31.39 -10.71 1.26
#